data_AF-A0A4Y4LZP1-F1
#
_entry.id   AF-A0A4Y4LZP1-F1
#
_cell.length_a   1.000
_cell.length_b   1.000
_cell.length_c   1.000
_cell.angle_alpha   90.00
_cell.angle_beta   90.00
_cell.angle_gamma   90.00
#
_symmetry.space_group_name_H-M   'P 1'
#
loop_
_entity.id
_entity.type
_entity.pdbx_description
1 polymer ?
#
loop_
_entity_poly.entity_id
_entity_poly.type
_entity_poly.pdbx_seq_one_letter_code
_entity_poly.pdbx_strand_id
1 'polypeptide(L)'
;MLFISQKDILISSLKESRQDMYADLKMLTKANKKLNNQISNIAIKEDDFHGVYNLAKDNSPLFMDKFDALFPHFRSELLAICPSLIDSELHFCALIKLGLDGQKISMYTKSSIRAVDSRKYRIRKKLNIPPKTSLKEFIEELQNMASESVV
;
A
#
# COMPACT_ATOMS: atom_id res chain seq x y z
N MET A 1 21.48 51.05 -41.10
CA MET A 1 21.07 51.24 -39.68
C MET A 1 19.96 50.28 -39.27
N LEU A 2 18.86 50.15 -40.04
CA LEU A 2 17.74 49.20 -39.79
C LEU A 2 18.14 47.72 -39.70
N PHE A 3 18.98 47.23 -40.62
CA PHE A 3 19.41 45.81 -40.64
C PHE A 3 20.23 45.37 -39.42
N ILE A 4 21.02 46.28 -38.83
CA ILE A 4 21.85 45.97 -37.65
C ILE A 4 20.95 45.83 -36.42
N SER A 5 20.03 46.78 -36.22
CA SER A 5 19.04 46.73 -35.13
C SER A 5 18.15 45.47 -35.18
N GLN A 6 17.67 45.08 -36.36
CA GLN A 6 16.89 43.83 -36.52
C GLN A 6 17.69 42.58 -36.13
N LYS A 7 18.98 42.54 -36.45
CA LYS A 7 19.88 41.43 -36.08
C LYS A 7 20.14 41.39 -34.57
N ASP A 8 20.30 42.54 -33.93
CA ASP A 8 20.52 42.64 -32.48
C ASP A 8 19.27 42.24 -31.69
N ILE A 9 18.07 42.59 -32.17
CA ILE A 9 16.79 42.14 -31.60
C ILE A 9 16.70 40.61 -31.65
N LEU A 10 17.02 40.01 -32.81
CA LEU A 10 17.00 38.55 -32.97
C LEU A 10 18.00 37.84 -32.05
N ILE A 11 19.20 38.39 -31.88
CA ILE A 11 20.21 37.83 -30.96
C ILE A 11 19.73 37.89 -29.51
N SER A 12 19.05 38.97 -29.13
CA SER A 12 18.53 39.17 -27.77
C SER A 12 17.40 38.18 -27.46
N SER A 13 16.43 38.05 -28.37
CA SER A 13 15.33 37.09 -28.20
C SER A 13 15.79 35.63 -28.21
N LEU A 14 16.78 35.27 -29.03
CA LEU A 14 17.38 33.94 -29.02
C LEU A 14 18.10 33.63 -27.69
N LYS A 15 18.76 34.62 -27.07
CA LYS A 15 19.40 34.45 -25.76
C LYS A 15 18.38 34.24 -24.64
N GLU A 16 17.27 34.99 -24.66
CA GLU A 16 16.17 34.85 -23.72
C GLU A 16 15.52 33.47 -23.85
N SER A 17 15.14 33.06 -25.06
CA SER A 17 14.56 31.73 -25.31
C SER A 17 15.49 30.60 -24.86
N ARG A 18 16.81 30.74 -25.05
CA ARG A 18 17.80 29.78 -24.55
C ARG A 18 17.82 29.74 -23.01
N GLN A 19 17.67 30.89 -22.35
CA GLN A 19 17.66 30.97 -20.88
C GLN A 19 16.42 30.29 -20.30
N ASP A 20 15.25 30.50 -20.91
CA ASP A 20 14.01 29.83 -20.52
C ASP A 20 14.12 28.31 -20.70
N MET A 21 14.69 27.86 -21.83
CA MET A 21 14.96 26.45 -22.08
C MET A 21 15.86 25.82 -20.99
N TYR A 22 16.89 26.54 -20.52
CA TYR A 22 17.73 26.06 -19.42
C TYR A 22 16.98 25.98 -18.08
N ALA A 23 16.06 26.91 -17.82
CA ALA A 23 15.21 26.87 -16.63
C ALA A 23 14.27 25.66 -16.67
N ASP A 24 13.63 25.40 -17.80
CA ASP A 24 12.77 24.24 -18.01
C ASP A 24 13.53 22.93 -17.84
N LEU A 25 14.73 22.82 -18.43
CA LEU A 25 15.59 21.65 -18.28
C LEU A 25 15.97 21.39 -16.81
N LYS A 26 16.22 22.44 -16.03
CA LYS A 26 16.47 22.33 -14.59
C LYS A 26 15.23 21.88 -13.82
N MET A 27 14.03 22.33 -14.19
CA MET A 27 12.80 21.86 -13.55
C MET A 27 12.53 20.39 -13.87
N LEU A 28 12.70 19.99 -15.14
CA LEU A 28 12.49 18.62 -15.59
C LEU A 28 13.42 17.64 -14.89
N THR A 29 14.69 17.98 -14.73
CA THR A 29 15.66 17.14 -13.99
C THR A 29 15.27 16.97 -12.52
N LYS A 30 14.80 18.03 -11.86
CA LYS A 30 14.30 17.95 -10.48
C LYS A 30 13.06 17.06 -10.37
N ALA A 31 12.12 17.17 -11.31
CA ALA A 31 10.92 16.33 -11.37
C ALA A 31 11.27 14.85 -11.58
N ASN A 32 12.16 14.53 -12.51
CA ASN A 32 12.63 13.16 -12.75
C ASN A 32 13.30 12.55 -11.51
N LYS A 33 14.12 13.32 -10.78
CA LYS A 33 14.70 12.85 -9.52
C LYS A 33 13.63 12.48 -8.48
N LYS A 34 12.60 13.32 -8.35
CA LYS A 34 11.47 13.05 -7.44
C LYS A 34 10.73 11.78 -7.86
N LEU A 35 10.47 11.62 -9.15
CA LEU A 35 9.78 10.46 -9.70
C LEU A 35 10.59 9.17 -9.47
N ASN A 36 11.89 9.19 -9.72
CA ASN A 36 12.76 8.03 -9.48
C ASN A 36 12.76 7.58 -8.02
N ASN A 37 12.77 8.53 -7.07
CA ASN A 37 12.67 8.20 -5.65
C ASN A 37 11.31 7.57 -5.30
N GLN A 38 10.23 8.00 -5.95
CA GLN A 38 8.91 7.38 -5.76
C GLN A 38 8.90 5.96 -6.31
N ILE A 39 9.47 5.75 -7.50
CA ILE A 39 9.60 4.42 -8.12
C ILE A 39 10.41 3.48 -7.22
N SER A 40 11.55 3.93 -6.69
CA SER A 40 12.36 3.10 -5.79
C SER A 40 11.61 2.71 -4.52
N ASN A 41 10.84 3.64 -3.95
CA ASN A 41 10.03 3.36 -2.77
C ASN A 41 8.89 2.37 -3.04
N ILE A 42 8.29 2.43 -4.24
CA ILE A 42 7.26 1.47 -4.66
C ILE A 42 7.89 0.07 -4.79
N ALA A 43 9.04 -0.04 -5.45
CA ALA A 43 9.73 -1.32 -5.62
C ALA A 43 10.08 -1.97 -4.28
N ILE A 44 10.59 -1.20 -3.31
CA ILE A 44 10.88 -1.72 -1.96
C ILE A 44 9.62 -2.25 -1.27
N LYS A 45 8.49 -1.53 -1.39
CA LYS A 45 7.21 -1.99 -0.83
C LYS A 45 6.71 -3.27 -1.48
N GLU A 46 6.90 -3.43 -2.79
CA GLU A 46 6.55 -4.67 -3.50
C GLU A 46 7.39 -5.85 -3.01
N ASP A 47 8.70 -5.67 -2.83
CA ASP A 47 9.60 -6.70 -2.30
C ASP A 47 9.24 -7.10 -0.86
N ASP A 48 8.97 -6.13 0.01
CA ASP A 48 8.52 -6.39 1.39
C ASP A 48 7.17 -7.11 1.42
N PHE A 49 6.21 -6.71 0.56
CA PHE A 49 4.93 -7.38 0.45
C PHE A 49 5.09 -8.83 -0.04
N HIS A 50 5.92 -9.07 -1.06
CA HIS A 50 6.19 -10.41 -1.57
C HIS A 50 6.85 -11.30 -0.50
N GLY A 51 7.76 -10.74 0.30
CA GLY A 51 8.35 -11.42 1.45
C GLY A 51 7.31 -11.85 2.49
N VAL A 52 6.42 -10.93 2.89
CA VAL A 52 5.31 -11.23 3.81
C VAL A 52 4.36 -12.28 3.22
N TYR A 53 4.03 -12.18 1.93
CA TYR A 53 3.15 -13.11 1.25
C TYR A 53 3.71 -14.54 1.26
N ASN A 54 5.01 -14.71 1.02
CA ASN A 54 5.65 -16.02 1.06
C ASN A 54 5.65 -16.61 2.48
N LEU A 55 5.90 -15.81 3.51
CA LEU A 55 5.78 -16.26 4.90
C LEU A 55 4.37 -16.74 5.23
N ALA A 56 3.34 -16.08 4.68
CA ALA A 56 1.95 -16.49 4.83
C ALA A 56 1.68 -17.83 4.13
N LYS A 57 2.19 -17.99 2.91
CA LYS A 57 2.09 -19.21 2.10
C LYS A 57 2.71 -20.42 2.81
N ASP A 58 3.86 -20.20 3.44
CA ASP A 58 4.59 -21.24 4.17
C ASP A 58 4.05 -21.49 5.59
N ASN A 59 3.02 -20.74 6.01
CA ASN A 59 2.46 -20.76 7.36
C ASN A 59 3.55 -20.60 8.44
N SER A 60 4.49 -19.69 8.17
CA SER A 60 5.67 -19.46 8.99
C SER A 60 5.32 -18.72 10.29
N PRO A 61 5.93 -19.06 11.43
CA PRO A 61 5.73 -18.30 12.68
C PRO A 61 6.23 -16.85 12.57
N LEU A 62 7.18 -16.57 11.66
CA LEU A 62 7.72 -15.23 11.43
C LEU A 62 6.77 -14.32 10.63
N PHE A 63 5.66 -14.87 10.16
CA PHE A 63 4.67 -14.15 9.37
C PHE A 63 4.18 -12.88 10.08
N MET A 64 3.77 -13.01 11.35
CA MET A 64 3.19 -11.88 12.08
C MET A 64 4.20 -10.76 12.30
N ASP A 65 5.44 -11.10 12.65
CA ASP A 65 6.48 -10.10 12.92
C ASP A 65 6.77 -9.24 11.67
N LYS A 66 6.87 -9.90 10.49
CA LYS A 66 7.10 -9.19 9.23
C LYS A 66 5.83 -8.47 8.74
N PHE A 67 4.66 -9.04 8.99
CA PHE A 67 3.38 -8.41 8.68
C PHE A 67 3.19 -7.12 9.48
N ASP A 68 3.45 -7.13 10.79
CA ASP A 68 3.32 -5.96 11.67
C ASP A 68 4.31 -4.86 11.25
N ALA A 69 5.47 -5.20 10.72
CA ALA A 69 6.40 -4.21 10.14
C ALA A 69 5.83 -3.53 8.87
N LEU A 70 5.06 -4.27 8.06
CA LEU A 70 4.45 -3.75 6.83
C LEU A 70 3.11 -3.02 7.10
N PHE A 71 2.38 -3.43 8.13
CA PHE A 71 1.08 -2.89 8.52
C PHE A 71 1.05 -2.52 10.02
N PRO A 72 1.85 -1.54 10.47
CA PRO A 72 2.10 -1.27 11.89
C PRO A 72 0.86 -0.86 12.70
N HIS A 73 -0.17 -0.32 12.04
CA HIS A 73 -1.38 0.15 12.71
C HIS A 73 -2.53 -0.86 12.72
N PHE A 74 -2.45 -1.91 11.90
CA PHE A 74 -3.57 -2.83 11.67
C PHE A 74 -4.02 -3.54 12.96
N ARG A 75 -3.05 -4.04 13.74
CA ARG A 75 -3.34 -4.74 15.00
C ARG A 75 -3.98 -3.80 16.02
N SER A 76 -3.45 -2.58 16.17
CA SER A 76 -4.00 -1.59 17.08
C SER A 76 -5.40 -1.12 16.68
N GLU A 77 -5.66 -0.95 15.38
CA GLU A 77 -6.98 -0.57 14.86
C GLU A 77 -8.02 -1.66 15.14
N LEU A 78 -7.69 -2.94 14.89
CA LEU A 78 -8.59 -4.04 15.21
C LEU A 78 -8.85 -4.18 16.71
N LEU A 79 -7.82 -4.01 17.54
CA LEU A 79 -7.95 -4.09 19.00
C LEU A 79 -8.70 -2.89 19.58
N ALA A 80 -8.64 -1.71 18.95
CA ALA A 80 -9.46 -0.57 19.34
C ALA A 80 -10.96 -0.85 19.14
N ILE A 81 -11.32 -1.62 18.10
CA ILE A 81 -12.70 -2.02 17.81
C ILE A 81 -13.14 -3.18 18.71
N CYS A 82 -12.27 -4.18 18.88
CA CYS A 82 -12.56 -5.36 19.69
C CYS A 82 -11.32 -5.79 20.50
N PRO A 83 -11.17 -5.27 21.74
CA PRO A 83 -10.02 -5.58 22.59
C PRO A 83 -9.92 -7.06 23.00
N SER A 84 -11.01 -7.82 22.86
CA SER A 84 -11.07 -9.24 23.21
C SER A 84 -10.59 -10.19 22.12
N LEU A 85 -10.18 -9.67 20.96
CA LEU A 85 -9.57 -10.49 19.91
C LEU A 85 -8.29 -11.15 20.41
N ILE A 86 -8.16 -12.45 20.15
CA ILE A 86 -6.94 -13.20 20.51
C ILE A 86 -5.96 -13.23 19.33
N ASP A 87 -4.71 -13.56 19.60
CA ASP A 87 -3.64 -13.57 18.59
C ASP A 87 -3.95 -14.44 17.36
N SER A 88 -4.57 -15.60 17.56
CA SER A 88 -4.95 -16.47 16.43
C SER A 88 -6.05 -15.86 15.54
N GLU A 89 -6.90 -14.99 16.10
CA GLU A 89 -7.92 -14.26 15.33
C GLU A 89 -7.29 -13.07 14.61
N LEU A 90 -6.38 -12.34 15.27
CA LEU A 90 -5.58 -11.27 14.66
C LEU A 90 -4.75 -11.79 13.48
N HIS A 91 -4.09 -12.93 13.66
CA HIS A 91 -3.36 -13.62 12.61
C HIS A 91 -4.26 -13.97 11.42
N PHE A 92 -5.46 -14.49 11.69
CA PHE A 92 -6.41 -14.79 10.63
C PHE A 92 -6.90 -13.54 9.89
N CYS A 93 -7.13 -12.43 10.60
CA CYS A 93 -7.43 -11.14 9.98
C CYS A 93 -6.26 -10.61 9.14
N ALA A 94 -5.01 -10.81 9.58
CA ALA A 94 -3.82 -10.43 8.82
C ALA A 94 -3.69 -11.21 7.49
N LEU A 95 -4.03 -12.51 7.49
CA LEU A 95 -4.11 -13.30 6.25
C LEU A 95 -5.15 -12.73 5.27
N ILE A 96 -6.31 -12.31 5.78
CA ILE A 96 -7.35 -11.66 4.96
C ILE A 96 -6.86 -10.29 4.45
N LYS A 97 -6.14 -9.53 5.29
CA LYS A 97 -5.57 -8.22 4.94
C LYS A 97 -4.57 -8.30 3.79
N LEU A 98 -3.86 -9.42 3.63
CA LEU A 98 -3.00 -9.71 2.48
C LEU A 98 -3.76 -10.12 1.22
N GLY A 99 -5.09 -10.08 1.23
CA GLY A 99 -5.93 -10.46 0.10
C GLY A 99 -6.06 -11.98 -0.10
N LEU A 100 -5.71 -12.79 0.89
CA LEU A 100 -5.90 -14.24 0.81
C LEU A 100 -7.38 -14.60 0.90
N ASP A 101 -7.85 -15.39 -0.06
CA ASP A 101 -9.20 -15.94 -0.04
C ASP A 101 -9.31 -17.17 0.87
N GLY A 102 -10.54 -17.68 1.04
CA GLY A 102 -10.77 -18.85 1.88
C GLY A 102 -10.07 -20.12 1.40
N GLN A 103 -9.87 -20.27 0.08
CA GLN A 103 -9.21 -21.44 -0.49
C GLN A 103 -7.71 -21.42 -0.16
N LYS A 104 -7.03 -20.30 -0.43
CA LYS A 104 -5.61 -20.11 -0.10
C LYS A 104 -5.36 -20.25 1.40
N ILE A 105 -6.19 -19.61 2.23
CA ILE A 105 -6.07 -19.74 3.69
C ILE A 105 -6.22 -21.21 4.11
N SER A 106 -7.21 -21.94 3.56
CA SER A 106 -7.39 -23.36 3.86
C SER A 106 -6.17 -24.21 3.50
N MET A 107 -5.56 -23.95 2.32
CA MET A 107 -4.37 -24.63 1.85
C MET A 107 -3.15 -24.34 2.73
N TYR A 108 -2.86 -23.06 3.00
CA TYR A 108 -1.67 -22.64 3.73
C TYR A 108 -1.73 -23.08 5.19
N THR A 109 -2.89 -22.94 5.83
CA THR A 109 -3.09 -23.32 7.24
C THR A 109 -3.45 -24.80 7.43
N LYS A 110 -3.41 -25.61 6.35
CA LYS A 110 -3.78 -27.04 6.36
C LYS A 110 -5.12 -27.31 7.05
N SER A 111 -6.08 -26.41 6.85
CA SER A 111 -7.41 -26.44 7.45
C SER A 111 -8.46 -26.74 6.38
N SER A 112 -9.64 -27.24 6.77
CA SER A 112 -10.73 -27.38 5.81
C SER A 112 -11.36 -26.03 5.47
N ILE A 113 -11.90 -25.88 4.26
CA ILE A 113 -12.66 -24.68 3.84
C ILE A 113 -13.79 -24.39 4.84
N ARG A 114 -14.49 -25.43 5.30
CA ARG A 114 -15.55 -25.28 6.33
C ARG A 114 -15.04 -24.70 7.65
N ALA A 115 -13.84 -25.09 8.08
CA ALA A 115 -13.23 -24.54 9.29
C ALA A 115 -12.86 -23.07 9.11
N VAL A 116 -12.37 -22.69 7.93
CA VAL A 116 -12.08 -21.30 7.55
C VAL A 116 -13.37 -20.46 7.56
N ASP A 117 -14.46 -20.96 6.96
CA ASP A 117 -15.74 -20.25 6.95
C ASP A 117 -16.37 -20.11 8.33
N SER A 118 -16.28 -21.17 9.16
CA SER A 118 -16.70 -21.10 10.57
C SER A 118 -15.90 -20.06 11.35
N ARG A 119 -14.58 -19.97 11.13
CA ARG A 119 -13.73 -18.97 11.76
C ARG A 119 -14.06 -17.56 11.27
N LYS A 120 -14.29 -17.34 9.97
CA LYS A 120 -14.79 -16.06 9.42
C LYS A 120 -16.10 -15.65 10.10
N TYR A 121 -17.06 -16.57 10.22
CA TYR A 121 -18.34 -16.30 10.87
C TYR A 121 -18.18 -15.86 12.33
N ARG A 122 -17.35 -16.58 13.11
CA ARG A 122 -17.10 -16.25 14.53
C ARG A 122 -16.45 -14.88 14.68
N ILE A 123 -15.39 -14.60 13.91
CA ILE A 123 -14.70 -13.31 13.95
C ILE A 123 -15.65 -12.18 13.53
N ARG A 124 -16.43 -12.38 12.47
CA ARG A 124 -17.44 -11.41 12.01
C ARG A 124 -18.44 -11.05 13.11
N LYS A 125 -18.96 -12.06 13.80
CA LYS A 125 -19.88 -11.86 14.94
C LYS A 125 -19.20 -11.14 16.10
N LYS A 126 -17.96 -11.49 16.41
CA LYS A 126 -17.18 -10.88 17.50
C LYS A 126 -16.84 -9.40 17.23
N LEU A 127 -16.62 -9.06 15.97
CA LEU A 127 -16.43 -7.68 15.48
C LEU A 127 -17.76 -6.92 15.27
N ASN A 128 -18.91 -7.52 15.60
CA ASN A 128 -20.24 -6.93 15.40
C ASN A 128 -20.53 -6.48 13.95
N ILE A 129 -19.93 -7.14 12.96
CA ILE A 129 -20.09 -6.78 11.56
C ILE A 129 -21.50 -7.17 11.08
N PRO A 130 -22.24 -6.28 10.40
CA PRO A 130 -23.58 -6.57 9.88
C PRO A 130 -23.62 -7.81 8.97
N PRO A 131 -24.76 -8.53 8.89
CA PRO A 131 -24.86 -9.74 8.06
C PRO A 131 -24.63 -9.49 6.56
N LYS A 132 -24.90 -8.27 6.10
CA LYS A 132 -24.74 -7.85 4.70
C LYS A 132 -23.28 -7.58 4.32
N THR A 133 -22.39 -7.43 5.31
CA THR A 133 -20.98 -7.10 5.11
C THR A 133 -20.13 -8.31 5.42
N SER A 134 -19.25 -8.69 4.50
CA SER A 134 -18.30 -9.78 4.74
C SER A 134 -17.15 -9.34 5.63
N LEU A 135 -16.50 -10.29 6.32
CA LEU A 135 -15.28 -9.99 7.08
C LEU A 135 -14.18 -9.41 6.18
N LYS A 136 -14.13 -9.85 4.92
CA LYS A 136 -13.17 -9.35 3.94
C LYS A 136 -13.42 -7.87 3.62
N GLU A 137 -14.66 -7.50 3.28
CA GLU A 137 -15.05 -6.10 3.03
C GLU A 137 -14.70 -5.20 4.21
N PHE A 138 -15.01 -5.62 5.43
CA PHE A 138 -14.68 -4.84 6.63
C PHE A 138 -13.17 -4.61 6.80
N ILE A 139 -12.34 -5.62 6.55
CA ILE A 139 -10.88 -5.52 6.66
C ILE A 139 -10.29 -4.63 5.54
N GLU A 140 -10.91 -4.64 4.36
CA GLU A 140 -10.58 -3.74 3.25
C GLU A 140 -10.98 -2.29 3.55
N GLU A 141 -12.14 -2.05 4.17
CA GLU A 141 -12.57 -0.72 4.59
C GLU A 141 -11.59 -0.09 5.61
N LEU A 142 -11.09 -0.88 6.57
CA LEU A 142 -10.03 -0.43 7.49
C LEU A 142 -8.74 -0.02 6.75
N GLN A 143 -8.49 -0.56 5.54
CA GLN A 143 -7.35 -0.14 4.72
C GLN A 143 -7.48 1.28 4.20
N ASN A 144 -8.69 1.63 3.77
CA ASN A 144 -8.93 2.87 3.05
C ASN A 144 -8.94 4.08 4.00
N MET A 145 -9.35 3.87 5.25
CA MET A 145 -9.29 4.88 6.30
C MET A 145 -7.84 5.31 6.63
N ALA A 146 -6.86 4.40 6.49
CA ALA A 146 -5.45 4.70 6.70
C ALA A 146 -4.82 5.49 5.53
N SER A 147 -5.30 5.30 4.30
CA SER A 147 -4.84 6.07 3.13
C SER A 147 -5.41 7.50 3.06
N GLU A 148 -6.55 7.77 3.71
CA GLU A 148 -7.14 9.12 3.78
C GLU A 148 -6.49 10.03 4.81
N SER A 149 -5.58 9.52 5.66
CA SER A 149 -4.82 10.34 6.62
C SER A 149 -3.50 10.90 6.04
N VAL A 150 -3.22 10.70 4.75
CA VAL A 150 -1.97 11.15 4.08
C VAL A 150 -2.26 11.98 2.80
N VAL A 151 -3.48 12.49 2.63
CA VAL A 151 -3.80 13.48 1.57
C VAL A 151 -4.18 14.81 2.19
#